data_AF-A0A928UJR2-F1
#
_entry.id   AF-A0A928UJR2-F1
#
_cell.length_a   1.000
_cell.length_b   1.000
_cell.length_c   1.000
_cell.angle_alpha   90.00
_cell.angle_beta   90.00
_cell.angle_gamma   90.00
#
_symmetry.space_group_name_H-M   'P 1'
#
loop_
_entity.id
_entity.type
_entity.pdbx_description
1 polymer ?
#
loop_
_entity_poly.entity_id
_entity_poly.type
_entity_poly.pdbx_seq_one_letter_code
_entity_poly.pdbx_strand_id
1 'polypeptide(L)'
;MKSLVFFVPIRESFAFLSVRQNVIRIPEVLIQLKEAERIINESYKEFEGSVDLISIMQSDWPPVGKPSVNSHLTHKGVENTSAKVTALRKKLSIIVSYVSQVGLFNRYLKTYSYPEFLMGNSISSKALSVVLKRCSMQKMIKSILEEDSVIEDALPTNYYIIFKRIAGKYVEQERIDSATFKFGFEQIALKENFKEFIYLGPGQSLPVKFSNLSANQFTELESISMDPMLNWFWTDVREPVFSTPASIVI
;
A
#
# COMPACT_ATOMS: atom_id res chain seq x y z
N MET A 1 12.99 -20.38 -3.74
CA MET A 1 13.10 -19.35 -4.80
C MET A 1 13.37 -18.02 -4.13
N LYS A 2 14.23 -17.16 -4.68
CA LYS A 2 14.53 -15.85 -4.10
C LYS A 2 13.44 -14.86 -4.49
N SER A 3 12.68 -14.40 -3.51
CA SER A 3 11.62 -13.41 -3.69
C SER A 3 11.97 -12.09 -3.00
N LEU A 4 11.58 -11.00 -3.65
CA LEU A 4 11.61 -9.66 -3.09
C LEU A 4 10.17 -9.14 -2.95
N VAL A 5 9.79 -8.79 -1.73
CA VAL A 5 8.47 -8.23 -1.45
C VAL A 5 8.59 -6.72 -1.25
N PHE A 6 7.85 -5.96 -2.04
CA PHE A 6 7.93 -4.51 -2.12
C PHE A 6 6.68 -3.83 -1.54
N PHE A 7 6.88 -2.99 -0.53
CA PHE A 7 5.84 -2.15 0.07
C PHE A 7 5.72 -0.85 -0.73
N VAL A 8 4.66 -0.77 -1.52
CA VAL A 8 4.43 0.34 -2.46
C VAL A 8 4.10 1.63 -1.70
N PRO A 9 4.64 2.80 -2.09
CA PRO A 9 4.26 4.09 -1.51
C PRO A 9 2.74 4.36 -1.59
N ILE A 10 2.17 4.99 -0.57
CA ILE A 10 0.71 5.14 -0.44
C ILE A 10 0.07 6.01 -1.53
N ARG A 11 0.82 6.95 -2.14
CA ARG A 11 0.28 8.15 -2.81
C ARG A 11 -0.88 7.88 -3.79
N GLU A 12 -0.98 6.70 -4.39
CA GLU A 12 -2.11 6.35 -5.29
C GLU A 12 -2.65 4.93 -5.10
N SER A 13 -2.09 4.17 -4.16
CA SER A 13 -2.36 2.74 -3.98
C SER A 13 -3.87 2.44 -3.92
N PHE A 14 -4.66 3.16 -3.13
CA PHE A 14 -6.08 2.88 -3.01
C PHE A 14 -6.99 3.81 -3.82
N ALA A 15 -6.54 4.38 -4.95
CA ALA A 15 -7.42 5.24 -5.75
C ALA A 15 -8.61 4.46 -6.38
N PHE A 16 -8.39 3.20 -6.73
CA PHE A 16 -9.39 2.39 -7.44
C PHE A 16 -10.34 1.64 -6.48
N LEU A 17 -11.64 1.92 -6.59
CA LEU A 17 -12.68 1.28 -5.78
C LEU A 17 -12.71 -0.25 -5.94
N SER A 18 -12.52 -0.76 -7.16
CA SER A 18 -12.48 -2.21 -7.44
C SER A 18 -11.37 -2.90 -6.66
N VAL A 19 -10.19 -2.28 -6.60
CA VAL A 19 -9.07 -2.83 -5.83
C VAL A 19 -9.38 -2.80 -4.34
N ARG A 20 -9.96 -1.71 -3.82
CA ARG A 20 -10.41 -1.62 -2.41
C ARG A 20 -11.39 -2.74 -2.06
N GLN A 21 -12.43 -2.93 -2.88
CA GLN A 21 -13.46 -3.93 -2.65
C GLN A 21 -12.90 -5.35 -2.61
N ASN A 22 -11.89 -5.64 -3.45
CA ASN A 22 -11.25 -6.96 -3.47
C ASN A 22 -10.30 -7.16 -2.29
N VAL A 23 -9.51 -6.14 -1.93
CA VAL A 23 -8.59 -6.21 -0.80
C VAL A 23 -9.33 -6.44 0.52
N ILE A 24 -10.49 -5.82 0.71
CA ILE A 24 -11.34 -6.04 1.90
C ILE A 24 -11.86 -7.47 2.00
N ARG A 25 -11.89 -8.27 0.92
CA ARG A 25 -12.34 -9.67 1.01
C ARG A 25 -11.27 -10.60 1.57
N ILE A 26 -10.01 -10.15 1.63
CA ILE A 26 -8.90 -10.95 2.13
C ILE A 26 -9.00 -11.02 3.67
N PRO A 27 -9.16 -12.21 4.28
CA PRO A 27 -9.39 -12.34 5.72
C PRO A 27 -8.31 -11.69 6.58
N GLU A 28 -7.04 -11.80 6.17
CA GLU A 28 -5.91 -11.22 6.88
C GLU A 28 -5.99 -9.69 6.88
N VAL A 29 -6.44 -9.08 5.77
CA VAL A 29 -6.65 -7.65 5.68
C VAL A 29 -7.80 -7.21 6.58
N LEU A 30 -8.94 -7.93 6.56
CA LEU A 30 -10.07 -7.65 7.46
C LEU A 30 -9.68 -7.68 8.94
N ILE A 31 -8.90 -8.68 9.34
CA ILE A 31 -8.43 -8.81 10.72
C ILE A 31 -7.58 -7.59 11.09
N GLN A 32 -6.66 -7.17 10.21
CA GLN A 32 -5.83 -5.99 10.48
C GLN A 32 -6.66 -4.70 10.51
N LEU A 33 -7.65 -4.54 9.62
CA LEU A 33 -8.54 -3.37 9.61
C LEU A 33 -9.37 -3.27 10.89
N LYS A 34 -9.98 -4.37 11.34
CA LYS A 34 -10.74 -4.40 12.60
C LYS A 34 -9.88 -4.09 13.81
N GLU A 35 -8.65 -4.60 13.84
CA GLU A 35 -7.71 -4.29 14.92
C GLU A 35 -7.30 -2.81 14.90
N ALA A 36 -7.04 -2.25 13.72
CA ALA A 36 -6.76 -0.83 13.57
C ALA A 36 -7.96 0.04 14.01
N GLU A 37 -9.17 -0.35 13.64
CA GLU A 37 -10.42 0.31 14.04
C GLU A 37 -10.57 0.33 15.56
N ARG A 38 -10.36 -0.81 16.23
CA ARG A 38 -10.34 -0.93 17.68
C ARG A 38 -9.33 0.03 18.30
N ILE A 39 -8.10 0.06 17.79
CA ILE A 39 -7.03 0.95 18.27
C ILE A 39 -7.42 2.43 18.14
N ILE A 40 -8.02 2.82 17.00
CA ILE A 40 -8.44 4.20 16.74
C ILE A 40 -9.54 4.60 17.72
N ASN A 41 -10.57 3.78 17.86
CA ASN A 41 -11.72 4.04 18.74
C ASN A 41 -11.30 4.09 20.23
N GLU A 42 -10.32 3.30 20.65
CA GLU A 42 -9.76 3.36 22.00
C GLU A 42 -8.89 4.60 22.24
N SER A 43 -8.10 4.99 21.24
CA SER A 43 -7.13 6.08 21.37
C SER A 43 -7.76 7.46 21.21
N TYR A 44 -8.85 7.58 20.46
CA TYR A 44 -9.50 8.86 20.15
C TYR A 44 -10.96 8.86 20.59
N LYS A 45 -11.17 9.05 21.90
CA LYS A 45 -12.50 9.27 22.49
C LYS A 45 -13.16 10.59 22.08
N GLU A 46 -12.40 11.48 21.45
CA GLU A 46 -12.88 12.80 21.00
C GLU A 46 -13.83 12.70 19.80
N PHE A 47 -13.86 11.56 19.10
CA PHE A 47 -14.84 11.32 18.04
C PHE A 47 -16.16 10.87 18.66
N GLU A 48 -17.23 11.67 18.46
CA GLU A 48 -18.61 11.20 18.70
C GLU A 48 -18.96 10.17 17.61
N GLY A 49 -18.64 8.90 17.86
CA GLY A 49 -18.94 7.78 16.98
C GLY A 49 -17.82 6.74 16.90
N SER A 50 -18.15 5.56 16.37
CA SER A 50 -17.15 4.57 15.97
C SER A 50 -16.64 4.88 14.56
N VAL A 51 -15.32 4.93 14.39
CA VAL A 51 -14.73 4.92 13.04
C VAL A 51 -15.01 3.56 12.41
N ASP A 52 -15.47 3.51 11.17
CA ASP A 52 -15.60 2.28 10.37
C ASP A 52 -14.62 2.35 9.20
N LEU A 53 -13.47 1.68 9.34
CA LEU A 53 -12.42 1.68 8.32
C LEU A 53 -12.84 0.93 7.05
N ILE A 54 -13.73 -0.06 7.16
CA ILE A 54 -14.23 -0.83 6.03
C ILE A 54 -15.14 0.04 5.16
N SER A 55 -16.05 0.78 5.79
CA SER A 55 -16.90 1.76 5.11
C SER A 55 -16.06 2.84 4.42
N ILE A 56 -14.99 3.31 5.06
CA ILE A 56 -14.05 4.26 4.44
C ILE A 56 -13.42 3.67 3.17
N MET A 57 -12.99 2.40 3.20
CA MET A 57 -12.47 1.72 2.00
C MET A 57 -13.52 1.50 0.91
N GLN A 58 -14.78 1.32 1.27
CA GLN A 58 -15.86 1.11 0.28
C GLN A 58 -16.39 2.42 -0.30
N SER A 59 -16.13 3.56 0.36
CA SER A 59 -16.52 4.88 -0.14
C SER A 59 -15.68 5.32 -1.33
N ASP A 60 -16.22 6.18 -2.20
CA ASP A 60 -15.43 6.82 -3.26
C ASP A 60 -14.33 7.71 -2.66
N TRP A 61 -13.09 7.44 -3.08
CA TRP A 61 -11.89 8.08 -2.58
C TRP A 61 -10.90 8.38 -3.71
N PRO A 62 -10.41 9.63 -3.82
CA PRO A 62 -10.95 10.83 -3.17
C PRO A 62 -12.37 11.11 -3.70
N PRO A 63 -13.28 11.73 -2.93
CA PRO A 63 -14.57 12.13 -3.48
C PRO A 63 -14.33 13.12 -4.63
N VAL A 64 -14.56 12.67 -5.86
CA VAL A 64 -14.56 13.54 -7.04
C VAL A 64 -15.89 14.28 -7.02
N GLY A 65 -15.95 15.38 -6.27
CA GLY A 65 -17.16 16.19 -6.11
C GLY A 65 -17.43 16.60 -4.66
N LYS A 66 -18.22 17.66 -4.51
CA LYS A 66 -18.58 18.30 -3.22
C LYS A 66 -18.86 17.24 -2.14
N PRO A 67 -18.43 17.47 -0.89
CA PRO A 67 -18.55 16.51 0.21
C PRO A 67 -20.01 16.07 0.35
N SER A 68 -20.31 14.88 -0.17
CA SER A 68 -21.51 14.15 0.16
C SER A 68 -21.39 13.81 1.64
N VAL A 69 -22.29 14.40 2.42
CA VAL A 69 -22.39 14.28 3.88
C VAL A 69 -22.75 12.82 4.21
N ASN A 70 -21.75 11.94 4.30
CA ASN A 70 -21.90 10.74 5.10
C ASN A 70 -21.77 11.15 6.56
N SER A 71 -22.92 11.22 7.23
CA SER A 71 -23.20 11.78 8.56
C SER A 71 -22.56 11.06 9.76
N HIS A 72 -21.57 10.19 9.55
CA HIS A 72 -21.03 9.35 10.64
C HIS A 72 -19.92 9.98 11.47
N LEU A 73 -19.42 11.16 11.10
CA LEU A 73 -18.39 11.89 11.86
C LEU A 73 -18.84 13.34 12.07
N THR A 74 -19.68 13.58 13.09
CA THR A 74 -20.08 14.94 13.47
C THR A 74 -19.17 15.46 14.58
N HIS A 75 -18.39 16.51 14.31
CA HIS A 75 -17.66 17.26 15.33
C HIS A 75 -18.57 18.39 15.84
N LYS A 76 -18.74 18.53 17.17
CA LYS A 76 -19.48 19.66 17.76
C LYS A 76 -18.75 20.99 17.50
N GLY A 77 -19.48 21.98 16.96
CA GLY A 77 -19.03 23.38 16.79
C GLY A 77 -18.50 23.70 15.38
N VAL A 78 -19.38 24.24 14.53
CA VAL A 78 -19.17 24.56 13.10
C VAL A 78 -18.82 26.05 13.01
N GLU A 79 -17.61 26.44 12.59
CA GLU A 79 -17.29 26.79 11.19
C GLU A 79 -15.92 26.24 10.70
N ASN A 80 -15.07 25.69 11.58
CA ASN A 80 -13.77 25.09 11.23
C ASN A 80 -13.81 23.55 10.98
N THR A 81 -15.01 22.97 10.86
CA THR A 81 -15.23 21.52 10.81
C THR A 81 -14.78 20.88 9.50
N SER A 82 -14.94 21.56 8.36
CA SER A 82 -14.69 20.94 7.04
C SER A 82 -13.21 20.58 6.82
N ALA A 83 -12.28 21.47 7.17
CA ALA A 83 -10.84 21.24 7.01
C ALA A 83 -10.34 20.14 7.94
N LYS A 84 -10.78 20.13 9.21
CA LYS A 84 -10.41 19.09 10.19
C LYS A 84 -10.94 17.71 9.80
N VAL A 85 -12.19 17.62 9.34
CA VAL A 85 -12.79 16.36 8.86
C VAL A 85 -12.03 15.85 7.63
N THR A 86 -11.67 16.75 6.70
CA THR A 86 -10.90 16.38 5.50
C THR A 86 -9.49 15.88 5.87
N ALA A 87 -8.79 16.57 6.76
CA ALA A 87 -7.48 16.16 7.27
C ALA A 87 -7.53 14.79 7.95
N LEU A 88 -8.52 14.57 8.82
CA LEU A 88 -8.75 13.29 9.47
C LEU A 88 -9.01 12.18 8.46
N ARG A 89 -9.88 12.42 7.48
CA ARG A 89 -10.20 11.41 6.46
C ARG A 89 -8.96 11.01 5.67
N LYS A 90 -8.07 11.97 5.35
CA LYS A 90 -6.76 11.70 4.72
C LYS A 90 -5.84 10.88 5.63
N LYS A 91 -5.81 11.15 6.94
CA LYS A 91 -5.08 10.31 7.91
C LYS A 91 -5.63 8.88 7.97
N LEU A 92 -6.96 8.72 8.04
CA LEU A 92 -7.62 7.42 8.06
C LEU A 92 -7.36 6.63 6.77
N SER A 93 -7.34 7.27 5.60
CA SER A 93 -6.99 6.60 4.35
C SER A 93 -5.54 6.12 4.35
N ILE A 94 -4.61 6.90 4.90
CA ILE A 94 -3.20 6.50 5.02
C ILE A 94 -3.08 5.28 5.95
N ILE A 95 -3.80 5.27 7.07
CA ILE A 95 -3.85 4.13 8.00
C ILE A 95 -4.36 2.88 7.29
N VAL A 96 -5.52 2.99 6.63
CA VAL A 96 -6.11 1.92 5.83
C VAL A 96 -5.09 1.32 4.85
N SER A 97 -4.33 2.17 4.16
CA SER A 97 -3.33 1.70 3.21
C SER A 97 -2.24 0.88 3.87
N TYR A 98 -1.65 1.39 4.95
CA TYR A 98 -0.61 0.66 5.68
C TYR A 98 -1.12 -0.64 6.31
N VAL A 99 -2.28 -0.59 6.93
CA VAL A 99 -2.92 -1.74 7.57
C VAL A 99 -3.22 -2.83 6.54
N SER A 100 -3.70 -2.42 5.36
CA SER A 100 -3.94 -3.35 4.25
C SER A 100 -2.64 -3.98 3.75
N GLN A 101 -1.54 -3.23 3.61
CA GLN A 101 -0.24 -3.79 3.25
C GLN A 101 0.26 -4.82 4.26
N VAL A 102 0.08 -4.57 5.56
CA VAL A 102 0.40 -5.56 6.61
C VAL A 102 -0.48 -6.81 6.47
N GLY A 103 -1.77 -6.65 6.19
CA GLY A 103 -2.69 -7.75 5.94
C GLY A 103 -2.30 -8.59 4.72
N LEU A 104 -1.95 -7.94 3.61
CA LEU A 104 -1.47 -8.58 2.38
C LEU A 104 -0.15 -9.32 2.62
N PHE A 105 0.76 -8.77 3.41
CA PHE A 105 1.98 -9.46 3.80
C PHE A 105 1.70 -10.69 4.66
N ASN A 106 0.79 -10.59 5.64
CA ASN A 106 0.38 -11.73 6.45
C ASN A 106 -0.25 -12.84 5.60
N ARG A 107 -1.03 -12.46 4.59
CA ARG A 107 -1.57 -13.39 3.59
C ARG A 107 -0.45 -14.06 2.80
N TYR A 108 0.52 -13.28 2.31
CA TYR A 108 1.70 -13.82 1.63
C TYR A 108 2.41 -14.88 2.49
N LEU A 109 2.66 -14.60 3.78
CA LEU A 109 3.32 -15.53 4.70
C LEU A 109 2.53 -16.81 5.01
N LYS A 110 1.21 -16.82 4.79
CA LYS A 110 0.41 -18.04 4.95
C LYS A 110 0.53 -18.98 3.76
N THR A 111 0.66 -18.41 2.56
CA THR A 111 0.76 -19.18 1.31
C THR A 111 2.20 -19.53 0.98
N TYR A 112 3.14 -18.67 1.34
CA TYR A 112 4.55 -18.76 0.98
C TYR A 112 5.45 -18.69 2.22
N SER A 113 6.70 -19.11 2.07
CA SER A 113 7.72 -18.85 3.07
C SER A 113 8.06 -17.35 3.15
N TYR A 114 8.63 -16.93 4.28
CA TYR A 114 9.22 -15.59 4.40
C TYR A 114 10.11 -15.23 3.22
N PRO A 115 9.94 -14.02 2.64
CA PRO A 115 10.74 -13.61 1.51
C PRO A 115 12.18 -13.37 1.92
N GLU A 116 13.12 -13.59 1.00
CA GLU A 116 14.53 -13.35 1.29
C GLU A 116 14.81 -11.85 1.38
N PHE A 117 14.04 -11.03 0.66
CA PHE A 117 14.20 -9.58 0.65
C PHE A 117 12.88 -8.85 0.90
N LEU A 118 12.97 -7.74 1.62
CA LEU A 118 11.91 -6.75 1.74
C LEU A 118 12.42 -5.42 1.21
N MET A 119 11.54 -4.65 0.59
CA MET A 119 11.86 -3.31 0.12
C MET A 119 10.72 -2.35 0.41
N GLY A 120 11.05 -1.11 0.72
CA GLY A 120 10.07 -0.05 0.88
C GLY A 120 10.74 1.31 0.85
N ASN A 121 9.94 2.35 0.65
CA ASN A 121 10.44 3.72 0.73
C ASN A 121 10.62 4.15 2.19
N SER A 122 11.68 4.93 2.47
CA SER A 122 12.11 5.31 3.82
C SER A 122 11.08 6.13 4.60
N ILE A 123 10.38 7.04 3.94
CA ILE A 123 9.33 7.88 4.54
C ILE A 123 8.00 7.15 4.60
N SER A 124 7.67 6.42 3.54
CA SER A 124 6.31 5.97 3.26
C SER A 124 6.09 4.48 3.51
N SER A 125 6.91 3.84 4.36
CA SER A 125 6.68 2.44 4.70
C SER A 125 6.63 2.20 6.21
N LYS A 126 5.68 2.90 6.85
CA LYS A 126 5.29 2.58 8.24
C LYS A 126 4.82 1.12 8.34
N ALA A 127 4.15 0.58 7.31
CA ALA A 127 3.81 -0.85 7.21
C ALA A 127 5.03 -1.77 7.24
N LEU A 128 6.09 -1.46 6.48
CA LEU A 128 7.34 -2.24 6.54
C LEU A 128 7.96 -2.19 7.92
N SER A 129 7.89 -1.05 8.62
CA SER A 129 8.38 -0.94 10.00
C SER A 129 7.62 -1.85 10.98
N VAL A 130 6.30 -2.01 10.78
CA VAL A 130 5.48 -2.96 11.56
C VAL A 130 5.91 -4.39 11.27
N VAL A 131 6.08 -4.74 9.99
CA VAL A 131 6.50 -6.09 9.55
C VAL A 131 7.90 -6.46 10.02
N LEU A 132 8.82 -5.49 10.03
CA LEU A 132 10.17 -5.62 10.57
C LEU A 132 10.19 -5.66 12.12
N LYS A 133 9.03 -5.56 12.79
CA LYS A 133 8.87 -5.48 14.24
C LYS A 133 9.63 -4.31 14.88
N ARG A 134 9.86 -3.23 14.12
CA ARG A 134 10.49 -1.98 14.59
C ARG A 134 9.49 -1.06 15.27
N CYS A 135 8.22 -1.14 14.89
CA CYS A 135 7.11 -0.48 15.57
C CYS A 135 5.90 -1.42 15.70
N SER A 136 5.03 -1.15 16.67
CA SER A 136 3.73 -1.83 16.77
C SER A 136 2.70 -1.15 15.87
N MET A 137 1.64 -1.87 15.51
CA MET A 137 0.49 -1.32 14.78
C MET A 137 -0.10 -0.10 15.51
N GLN A 138 -0.24 -0.19 16.83
CA GLN A 138 -0.74 0.91 17.66
C GLN A 138 0.16 2.15 17.58
N LYS A 139 1.49 1.98 17.68
CA LYS A 139 2.44 3.09 17.58
C LYS A 139 2.40 3.72 16.19
N MET A 140 2.28 2.91 15.14
CA MET A 140 2.11 3.41 13.77
C MET A 140 0.85 4.26 13.64
N ILE A 141 -0.31 3.75 14.08
CA ILE A 141 -1.59 4.46 13.98
C ILE A 141 -1.55 5.78 14.74
N LYS A 142 -1.10 5.77 16.00
CA LYS A 142 -0.95 6.98 16.81
C LYS A 142 -0.08 8.03 16.13
N SER A 143 1.09 7.62 15.60
CA SER A 143 1.97 8.55 14.89
C SER A 143 1.31 9.22 13.69
N ILE A 144 0.43 8.54 12.96
CA ILE A 144 -0.26 9.11 11.79
C ILE A 144 -1.38 10.07 12.24
N LEU A 145 -2.06 9.74 13.35
CA LEU A 145 -3.13 10.58 13.87
C LEU A 145 -2.61 11.84 14.56
N GLU A 146 -1.49 11.75 15.25
CA GLU A 146 -0.81 12.85 15.97
C GLU A 146 0.00 13.78 15.04
N GLU A 147 0.37 13.35 13.83
CA GLU A 147 1.09 14.19 12.86
C GLU A 147 0.23 15.39 12.42
N ASP A 148 0.51 16.59 12.93
CA ASP A 148 -0.24 17.82 12.62
C ASP A 148 -0.15 18.21 11.14
N SER A 149 1.00 17.97 10.52
CA SER A 149 1.17 18.09 9.08
C SER A 149 0.54 16.88 8.39
N VAL A 150 -0.47 17.12 7.56
CA VAL A 150 -1.11 16.10 6.72
C VAL A 150 -0.16 15.69 5.59
N ILE A 151 0.96 15.03 5.93
CA ILE A 151 2.11 14.66 5.08
C ILE A 151 2.04 15.46 3.77
N GLU A 152 2.26 16.77 3.92
CA GLU A 152 1.91 17.75 2.91
C GLU A 152 3.03 17.73 1.90
N ASP A 153 2.90 16.83 0.91
CA ASP A 153 3.82 16.66 -0.20
C ASP A 153 5.30 16.78 0.14
N ALA A 154 5.68 16.38 1.37
CA ALA A 154 7.07 16.41 1.80
C ALA A 154 7.83 15.62 0.74
N LEU A 155 8.63 16.36 -0.05
CA LEU A 155 9.37 15.82 -1.18
C LEU A 155 10.01 14.55 -0.63
N PRO A 156 9.65 13.36 -1.16
CA PRO A 156 10.09 12.12 -0.56
C PRO A 156 11.59 12.24 -0.35
N THR A 157 12.10 11.97 0.86
CA THR A 157 13.52 11.64 0.91
C THR A 157 13.64 10.43 0.02
N ASN A 158 14.32 10.68 -1.09
CA ASN A 158 14.20 9.95 -2.33
C ASN A 158 15.00 8.67 -2.17
N TYR A 159 14.67 7.76 -1.26
CA TYR A 159 15.33 6.47 -1.29
C TYR A 159 14.45 5.33 -0.84
N TYR A 160 14.73 4.20 -1.46
CA TYR A 160 14.21 2.91 -1.11
C TYR A 160 15.25 2.14 -0.34
N ILE A 161 14.81 1.41 0.68
CA ILE A 161 15.68 0.60 1.51
C ILE A 161 15.39 -0.86 1.20
N ILE A 162 16.43 -1.64 0.97
CA ILE A 162 16.35 -3.09 0.83
C ILE A 162 16.85 -3.75 2.11
N PHE A 163 16.06 -4.68 2.62
CA PHE A 163 16.39 -5.53 3.74
C PHE A 163 16.55 -6.97 3.27
N LYS A 164 17.62 -7.64 3.69
CA LYS A 164 17.86 -9.07 3.42
C LYS A 164 17.66 -9.88 4.69
N ARG A 165 17.05 -11.05 4.55
CA ARG A 165 16.83 -11.98 5.65
C ARG A 165 18.10 -12.79 5.92
N ILE A 166 18.71 -12.61 7.08
CA ILE A 166 19.91 -13.30 7.54
C ILE A 166 19.60 -13.92 8.90
N ALA A 167 19.75 -15.24 9.03
CA ALA A 167 19.46 -15.99 10.26
C ALA A 167 18.08 -15.67 10.87
N GLY A 168 17.06 -15.57 10.00
CA GLY A 168 15.68 -15.30 10.41
C GLY A 168 15.35 -13.83 10.72
N LYS A 169 16.33 -12.91 10.67
CA LYS A 169 16.14 -11.47 10.90
C LYS A 169 16.38 -10.67 9.63
N TYR A 170 15.68 -9.56 9.45
CA TYR A 170 15.90 -8.65 8.33
C TYR A 170 16.94 -7.60 8.69
N VAL A 171 17.99 -7.52 7.87
CA VAL A 171 19.11 -6.57 8.01
C VAL A 171 19.11 -5.66 6.81
N GLU A 172 19.25 -4.36 7.03
CA GLU A 172 19.39 -3.37 5.97
C GLU A 172 20.64 -3.69 5.14
N GLN A 173 20.49 -3.71 3.81
CA GLN A 173 21.60 -3.99 2.90
C GLN A 173 21.97 -2.76 2.08
N GLU A 174 20.97 -2.12 1.48
CA GLU A 174 21.21 -1.12 0.46
C GLU A 174 20.14 -0.03 0.47
N ARG A 175 20.54 1.16 0.04
CA ARG A 175 19.69 2.32 -0.17
C ARG A 175 19.81 2.75 -1.61
N ILE A 176 18.67 2.87 -2.29
CA ILE A 176 18.62 3.27 -3.70
C ILE A 176 17.92 4.60 -3.79
N ASP A 177 18.54 5.60 -4.43
CA ASP A 177 17.87 6.87 -4.66
C ASP A 177 16.62 6.68 -5.53
N SER A 178 15.53 7.39 -5.26
CA SER A 178 14.31 7.34 -6.06
C SER A 178 14.56 7.82 -7.49
N ALA A 179 15.47 8.77 -7.68
CA ALA A 179 15.89 9.25 -9.00
C ALA A 179 16.65 8.16 -9.79
N THR A 180 17.36 7.27 -9.10
CA THR A 180 18.14 6.17 -9.72
C THR A 180 17.48 4.80 -9.50
N PHE A 181 16.23 4.77 -9.05
CA PHE A 181 15.55 3.55 -8.60
C PHE A 181 15.61 2.44 -9.64
N LYS A 182 15.29 2.74 -10.90
CA LYS A 182 15.34 1.76 -12.00
C LYS A 182 16.70 1.08 -12.07
N PHE A 183 17.75 1.89 -12.21
CA PHE A 183 19.10 1.40 -12.42
C PHE A 183 19.61 0.65 -11.19
N GLY A 184 19.47 1.23 -10.00
CA GLY A 184 19.90 0.59 -8.76
C GLY A 184 19.16 -0.72 -8.51
N PHE A 185 17.85 -0.75 -8.76
CA PHE A 185 17.05 -1.97 -8.64
C PHE A 185 17.51 -3.06 -9.60
N GLU A 186 17.74 -2.73 -10.88
CA GLU A 186 18.24 -3.69 -11.88
C GLU A 186 19.58 -4.29 -11.47
N GLN A 187 20.52 -3.47 -10.97
CA GLN A 187 21.81 -3.94 -10.50
C GLN A 187 21.69 -4.91 -9.32
N ILE A 188 20.82 -4.61 -8.35
CA ILE A 188 20.61 -5.47 -7.19
C ILE A 188 19.90 -6.76 -7.59
N ALA A 189 18.90 -6.67 -8.47
CA ALA A 189 18.19 -7.84 -8.99
C ALA A 189 19.14 -8.80 -9.71
N LEU A 190 20.06 -8.27 -10.52
CA LEU A 190 21.11 -9.07 -11.18
C LEU A 190 22.10 -9.66 -10.18
N LYS A 191 22.58 -8.86 -9.24
CA LYS A 191 23.57 -9.27 -8.22
C LYS A 191 23.03 -10.37 -7.31
N GLU A 192 21.81 -10.24 -6.84
CA GLU A 192 21.21 -11.16 -5.87
C GLU A 192 20.42 -12.30 -6.52
N ASN A 193 20.12 -12.17 -7.83
CA ASN A 193 19.39 -13.14 -8.65
C ASN A 193 17.98 -13.44 -8.11
N PHE A 194 17.16 -12.40 -7.90
CA PHE A 194 15.75 -12.57 -7.53
C PHE A 194 14.97 -13.12 -8.72
N LYS A 195 14.07 -14.07 -8.47
CA LYS A 195 13.19 -14.64 -9.51
C LYS A 195 11.78 -14.09 -9.46
N GLU A 196 11.37 -13.61 -8.29
CA GLU A 196 10.03 -13.08 -8.05
C GLU A 196 10.10 -11.71 -7.41
N PHE A 197 9.21 -10.84 -7.88
CA PHE A 197 8.97 -9.55 -7.29
C PHE A 197 7.50 -9.34 -7.04
N ILE A 198 7.20 -9.07 -5.77
CA ILE A 198 5.85 -9.16 -5.26
C ILE A 198 5.46 -7.82 -4.70
N TYR A 199 4.40 -7.25 -5.26
CA TYR A 199 3.89 -5.96 -4.86
C TYR A 199 2.90 -6.11 -3.72
N LEU A 200 3.21 -5.47 -2.59
CA LEU A 200 2.26 -5.21 -1.52
C LEU A 200 1.69 -3.82 -1.71
N GLY A 201 0.69 -3.77 -2.56
CA GLY A 201 -0.01 -2.55 -2.88
C GLY A 201 -1.11 -2.85 -3.87
N PRO A 202 -2.30 -2.29 -3.69
CA PRO A 202 -3.30 -2.23 -4.75
C PRO A 202 -2.82 -1.50 -6.02
N GLY A 203 -2.97 -2.15 -7.19
CA GLY A 203 -3.18 -1.51 -8.49
C GLY A 203 -2.06 -0.65 -9.09
N GLN A 204 -0.81 -0.76 -8.61
CA GLN A 204 0.32 -0.07 -9.21
C GLN A 204 1.34 -1.07 -9.76
N SER A 205 1.51 -1.06 -11.08
CA SER A 205 2.78 -1.46 -11.70
C SER A 205 3.89 -0.53 -11.18
N LEU A 206 5.13 -1.03 -11.05
CA LEU A 206 6.27 -0.16 -10.77
C LEU A 206 6.21 1.07 -11.70
N PRO A 207 6.65 2.26 -11.26
CA PRO A 207 6.72 3.45 -12.12
C PRO A 207 7.62 3.23 -13.35
N VAL A 208 8.27 2.07 -13.44
CA VAL A 208 9.23 1.71 -14.45
C VAL A 208 8.94 0.28 -14.90
N LYS A 209 8.71 0.10 -16.21
CA LYS A 209 8.75 -1.24 -16.82
C LYS A 209 10.21 -1.71 -16.91
N PHE A 210 10.51 -2.87 -16.33
CA PHE A 210 11.85 -3.47 -16.35
C PHE A 210 12.04 -4.30 -17.62
N SER A 211 12.11 -3.64 -18.76
CA SER A 211 12.33 -4.28 -20.06
C SER A 211 13.57 -5.19 -20.06
N ASN A 212 14.62 -4.82 -19.33
CA ASN A 212 15.89 -5.55 -19.31
C ASN A 212 15.85 -6.79 -18.40
N LEU A 213 15.01 -6.80 -17.36
CA LEU A 213 14.87 -7.96 -16.48
C LEU A 213 14.00 -9.06 -17.08
N SER A 214 13.19 -8.74 -18.10
CA SER A 214 12.35 -9.71 -18.79
C SER A 214 13.14 -10.85 -19.44
N ALA A 215 14.39 -10.59 -19.84
CA ALA A 215 15.31 -11.61 -20.35
C ALA A 215 15.73 -12.64 -19.27
N ASN A 216 15.60 -12.31 -17.99
CA ASN A 216 16.08 -13.11 -16.86
C ASN A 216 14.98 -13.90 -16.13
N GLN A 217 13.83 -14.16 -16.76
CA GLN A 217 12.71 -14.93 -16.17
C GLN A 217 12.16 -14.33 -14.87
N PHE A 218 12.12 -13.00 -14.78
CA PHE A 218 11.59 -12.31 -13.62
C PHE A 218 10.05 -12.32 -13.66
N THR A 219 9.42 -12.81 -12.59
CA THR A 219 7.96 -12.80 -12.47
C THR A 219 7.51 -11.66 -11.56
N GLU A 220 6.78 -10.71 -12.14
CA GLU A 220 6.09 -9.66 -11.41
C GLU A 220 4.70 -10.13 -10.99
N LEU A 221 4.42 -10.12 -9.69
CA LEU A 221 3.14 -10.56 -9.12
C LEU A 221 2.58 -9.48 -8.21
N GLU A 222 1.33 -9.11 -8.42
CA GLU A 222 0.58 -8.38 -7.40
C GLU A 222 0.13 -9.36 -6.31
N SER A 223 0.28 -8.98 -5.05
CA SER A 223 -0.16 -9.82 -3.93
C SER A 223 -1.64 -10.20 -3.99
N ILE A 224 -2.48 -9.38 -4.63
CA ILE A 224 -3.90 -9.65 -4.86
C ILE A 224 -4.07 -10.77 -5.90
N SER A 225 -3.27 -10.76 -6.96
CA SER A 225 -3.27 -11.78 -8.02
C SER A 225 -2.71 -13.14 -7.57
N MET A 226 -2.07 -13.18 -6.40
CA MET A 226 -1.68 -14.45 -5.78
C MET A 226 -2.88 -15.18 -5.16
N ASP A 227 -4.03 -14.52 -5.03
CA ASP A 227 -5.25 -15.16 -4.55
C ASP A 227 -6.04 -15.80 -5.71
N PRO A 228 -6.12 -17.14 -5.79
CA PRO A 228 -6.88 -17.82 -6.84
C PRO A 228 -8.37 -17.44 -6.80
N MET A 229 -8.90 -17.05 -5.64
CA MET A 229 -10.28 -16.56 -5.50
C MET A 229 -10.47 -15.10 -5.94
N LEU A 230 -9.41 -14.39 -6.32
CA LEU A 230 -9.51 -13.05 -6.91
C LEU A 230 -9.08 -13.04 -8.39
N ASN A 231 -8.34 -14.05 -8.85
CA ASN A 231 -7.88 -14.16 -10.25
C ASN A 231 -9.01 -14.24 -11.29
N TRP A 232 -10.16 -14.82 -10.94
CA TRP A 232 -11.32 -14.87 -11.84
C TRP A 232 -11.94 -13.49 -12.08
N PHE A 233 -11.73 -12.54 -11.18
CA PHE A 233 -12.27 -11.18 -11.33
C PHE A 233 -11.35 -10.29 -12.18
N TRP A 234 -10.03 -10.48 -12.08
CA TRP A 234 -9.05 -9.67 -12.82
C TRP A 234 -8.94 -9.99 -14.30
N THR A 235 -9.44 -11.15 -14.74
CA THR A 235 -9.49 -11.49 -16.17
C THR A 235 -10.43 -10.56 -16.94
N ASP A 236 -11.49 -10.06 -16.28
CA ASP A 236 -12.49 -9.18 -16.88
C ASP A 236 -12.16 -7.68 -16.78
N VAL A 237 -11.20 -7.30 -15.92
CA VAL A 237 -10.83 -5.88 -15.65
C VAL A 237 -9.58 -5.45 -16.42
N ARG A 238 -8.96 -6.34 -17.23
CA ARG A 238 -7.85 -5.93 -18.10
C ARG A 238 -8.30 -4.79 -19.01
N GLU A 239 -7.48 -3.73 -19.09
CA GLU A 239 -7.77 -2.58 -19.93
C GLU A 239 -8.17 -3.05 -21.34
N PRO A 240 -9.20 -2.43 -21.94
CA PRO A 240 -9.52 -2.72 -23.33
C PRO A 240 -8.25 -2.49 -24.14
N VAL A 241 -7.83 -3.52 -24.89
CA VAL A 241 -6.73 -3.37 -25.83
C VAL A 241 -7.16 -2.27 -26.79
N PHE A 242 -6.64 -1.06 -26.61
CA PHE A 242 -6.79 0.01 -27.58
C PHE A 242 -6.07 -0.49 -28.82
N SER A 243 -6.84 -1.09 -29.74
CA SER A 243 -6.34 -1.43 -31.07
C SER A 243 -5.81 -0.13 -31.65
N THR A 244 -4.50 -0.06 -31.83
CA THR A 244 -3.85 1.06 -32.51
C THR A 244 -4.63 1.27 -33.81
N PRO A 245 -5.18 2.46 -34.07
CA PRO A 245 -5.88 2.70 -35.32
C PRO A 245 -4.92 2.37 -36.45
N ALA A 246 -5.35 1.49 -37.35
CA ALA A 246 -4.56 1.06 -38.50
C ALA A 246 -4.01 2.32 -39.18
N SER A 247 -2.68 2.40 -39.29
CA SER A 247 -1.99 3.49 -39.96
C SER A 247 -2.63 3.68 -41.33
N ILE A 248 -3.30 4.82 -41.54
CA ILE A 248 -3.73 5.24 -42.87
C ILE A 248 -2.45 5.51 -43.65
N VAL A 249 -2.14 4.60 -44.57
CA VAL A 249 -1.12 4.84 -45.60
C VAL A 249 -1.70 5.91 -46.51
N ILE A 250 -1.12 7.11 -46.46
CA ILE A 250 -1.37 8.20 -47.43
C ILE A 250 -0.48 7.97 -48.65
#